data_AF-A0A2M8M9D6-F1
#
_entry.id   AF-A0A2M8M9D6-F1
#
_cell.length_a   1.000
_cell.length_b   1.000
_cell.length_c   1.000
_cell.angle_alpha   90.00
_cell.angle_beta   90.00
_cell.angle_gamma   90.00
#
_symmetry.space_group_name_H-M   'P 1'
#
loop_
_entity.id
_entity.type
_entity.pdbx_description
1 polymer ?
#
loop_
_entity_poly.entity_id
_entity_poly.type
_entity_poly.pdbx_seq_one_letter_code
_entity_poly.pdbx_strand_id
1 'polypeptide(L)'
;MNKTLWNYYKQSTDGQNAIAMFNPEPNDAYQEIENIATFLQKLDGYVEPQHFTDRVLVYEVNLSERNLLIEELSERKSFETFVESYDLKEFDIQEEKVIWFEENYFIKADKFRQKAATIDALSMYLYFYNAYFKPILLPRRFDIIQKSCDALGIELPPIPRTKSYKEYLMYYYDICGAINKFQEENGLTDAEVCACIYDYGARVLSEEEKQENEELPPPTNVWLTGGSGKGDFEFLDSLGKDSQAQTSIWACNERTRKGDLVIIYCTSPRSFIHSIWRAESVGIFNPFDYYHCRTTVCKGIRLPQISFADLKNDPYFSQQPIVRKNLQGINGVAFSAKDYSELLRLAEEKGAKTDNYPQLYVGKAIDFGKIKQEKDVEENILIPILKRIGYHVSDWTRQLQLKAGRKEKAIPDFVFFPQGAKHFESAPLVIEAKLDISSMLDEQKAFRQALSYARMLRSNLMGICDKERLIIYALDSSGSCNIEKPLFESHWQSIYSDDIIGSKLNQIIGAEVMKEKALLMK
;
A
#
# COMPACT_ATOMS: atom_id res chain seq x y z
N MET A 1 -11.95 16.56 -4.84
CA MET A 1 -11.78 16.56 -6.31
C MET A 1 -11.83 17.99 -6.88
N ASN A 2 -10.96 18.33 -7.83
CA ASN A 2 -11.03 19.60 -8.55
C ASN A 2 -12.11 19.55 -9.65
N LYS A 3 -13.24 20.23 -9.44
CA LYS A 3 -14.39 20.19 -10.36
C LYS A 3 -14.08 20.70 -11.76
N THR A 4 -13.17 21.66 -11.90
CA THR A 4 -12.79 22.21 -13.20
C THR A 4 -12.00 21.19 -14.03
N LEU A 5 -10.98 20.57 -13.42
CA LEU A 5 -10.18 19.53 -14.11
C LEU A 5 -11.04 18.31 -14.46
N TRP A 6 -11.93 17.90 -13.55
CA TRP A 6 -12.89 16.83 -13.80
C TRP A 6 -13.80 17.14 -15.00
N ASN A 7 -14.34 18.37 -15.09
CA ASN A 7 -15.20 18.74 -16.21
C ASN A 7 -14.46 18.74 -17.55
N TYR A 8 -13.20 19.17 -17.58
CA TYR A 8 -12.38 19.05 -18.80
C TYR A 8 -12.13 17.59 -19.17
N TYR A 9 -11.83 16.74 -18.19
CA TYR A 9 -11.66 15.31 -18.41
C TYR A 9 -12.94 14.67 -18.96
N LYS A 10 -14.12 14.95 -18.38
CA LYS A 10 -15.43 14.50 -18.89
C LYS A 10 -15.68 14.88 -20.35
N GLN A 11 -15.16 16.01 -20.81
CA GLN A 11 -15.32 16.50 -22.19
C GLN A 11 -14.26 15.94 -23.15
N SER A 12 -13.20 15.33 -22.62
CA SER A 12 -12.17 14.69 -23.43
C SER A 12 -12.66 13.34 -23.98
N THR A 13 -12.10 12.92 -25.11
CA THR A 13 -12.40 11.61 -25.73
C THR A 13 -12.10 10.45 -24.77
N ASP A 14 -10.96 10.52 -24.07
CA ASP A 14 -10.55 9.52 -23.08
C ASP A 14 -11.58 9.42 -21.94
N GLY A 15 -12.02 10.55 -21.41
CA GLY A 15 -13.00 10.57 -20.33
C GLY A 15 -14.38 10.10 -20.75
N GLN A 16 -14.83 10.46 -21.95
CA GLN A 16 -16.09 9.95 -22.50
C GLN A 16 -16.05 8.43 -22.68
N ASN A 17 -14.94 7.89 -23.19
CA ASN A 17 -14.77 6.45 -23.37
C ASN A 17 -14.74 5.71 -22.03
N ALA A 18 -14.00 6.22 -21.04
CA ALA A 18 -13.92 5.62 -19.71
C ALA A 18 -15.29 5.65 -18.99
N ILE A 19 -16.05 6.73 -19.12
CA ILE A 19 -17.40 6.83 -18.54
C ILE A 19 -18.35 5.86 -19.25
N ALA A 20 -18.36 5.82 -20.58
CA ALA A 20 -19.24 4.92 -21.33
C ALA A 20 -19.02 3.45 -20.96
N MET A 21 -17.76 3.06 -20.72
CA MET A 21 -17.38 1.70 -20.33
C MET A 21 -17.98 1.24 -19.00
N PHE A 22 -18.23 2.16 -18.07
CA PHE A 22 -18.86 1.84 -16.79
C PHE A 22 -20.36 2.07 -16.78
N ASN A 23 -21.04 2.06 -17.94
CA ASN A 23 -22.50 2.14 -17.97
C ASN A 23 -23.13 0.98 -17.15
N PRO A 24 -23.97 1.25 -16.12
CA PRO A 24 -24.61 0.19 -15.33
C PRO A 24 -25.70 -0.57 -16.09
N GLU A 25 -26.17 -0.05 -17.22
CA GLU A 25 -27.18 -0.71 -18.08
C GLU A 25 -26.62 -0.89 -19.50
N PRO A 26 -25.59 -1.73 -19.70
CA PRO A 26 -25.02 -1.98 -21.02
C PRO A 26 -25.96 -2.88 -21.85
N ASN A 27 -25.85 -2.78 -23.19
CA ASN A 27 -26.57 -3.71 -24.08
C ASN A 27 -26.06 -5.15 -23.96
N ASP A 28 -24.76 -5.30 -23.73
CA ASP A 28 -24.08 -6.58 -23.50
C ASP A 28 -23.14 -6.42 -22.31
N ALA A 29 -23.56 -6.90 -21.15
CA ALA A 29 -22.79 -6.78 -19.91
C ALA A 29 -21.47 -7.55 -19.97
N TYR A 30 -21.44 -8.71 -20.61
CA TYR A 30 -20.25 -9.56 -20.69
C TYR A 30 -19.17 -8.95 -21.58
N GLN A 31 -19.58 -8.40 -22.73
CA GLN A 31 -18.64 -7.67 -23.58
C GLN A 31 -18.07 -6.44 -22.87
N GLU A 32 -18.88 -5.73 -22.09
CA GLU A 32 -18.42 -4.56 -21.34
C GLU A 32 -17.50 -4.94 -20.17
N ILE A 33 -17.78 -6.04 -19.47
CA ILE A 33 -16.88 -6.62 -18.45
C ILE A 33 -15.51 -6.94 -19.05
N GLU A 34 -15.47 -7.52 -20.26
CA GLU A 34 -14.21 -7.81 -20.97
C GLU A 34 -13.47 -6.52 -21.38
N ASN A 35 -14.21 -5.50 -21.84
CA ASN A 35 -13.65 -4.17 -22.15
C ASN A 35 -13.03 -3.52 -20.91
N ILE A 36 -13.75 -3.56 -19.78
CA ILE A 36 -13.26 -3.09 -18.48
C ILE A 36 -11.98 -3.82 -18.10
N ALA A 37 -11.97 -5.16 -18.18
CA ALA A 37 -10.80 -5.95 -17.82
C ALA A 37 -9.59 -5.64 -18.71
N THR A 38 -9.81 -5.48 -20.01
CA THR A 38 -8.78 -5.08 -20.98
C THR A 38 -8.24 -3.69 -20.65
N PHE A 39 -9.11 -2.75 -20.32
CA PHE A 39 -8.73 -1.42 -19.86
C PHE A 39 -7.86 -1.47 -18.61
N LEU A 40 -8.16 -2.35 -17.66
CA LEU A 40 -7.43 -2.48 -16.39
C LEU A 40 -6.03 -3.10 -16.55
N GLN A 41 -5.74 -3.79 -17.66
CA GLN A 41 -4.41 -4.35 -17.91
C GLN A 41 -3.29 -3.30 -17.89
N LYS A 42 -3.64 -2.03 -18.20
CA LYS A 42 -2.70 -0.91 -18.11
C LYS A 42 -2.31 -0.55 -16.67
N LEU A 43 -3.13 -0.94 -15.69
CA LEU A 43 -2.92 -0.70 -14.26
C LEU A 43 -2.39 -1.94 -13.54
N ASP A 44 -2.84 -3.12 -13.98
CA ASP A 44 -2.36 -4.41 -13.49
C ASP A 44 -2.28 -5.42 -14.65
N GLY A 45 -1.06 -5.65 -15.14
CA GLY A 45 -0.81 -6.57 -16.25
C GLY A 45 -1.14 -8.04 -15.96
N TYR A 46 -1.48 -8.39 -14.71
CA TYR A 46 -1.96 -9.73 -14.35
C TYR A 46 -3.48 -9.91 -14.55
N VAL A 47 -4.20 -8.87 -14.97
CA VAL A 47 -5.62 -8.99 -15.32
C VAL A 47 -5.73 -9.77 -16.63
N GLU A 48 -6.41 -10.93 -16.57
CA GLU A 48 -6.76 -11.75 -17.72
C GLU A 48 -8.26 -11.55 -18.04
N PRO A 49 -8.63 -10.86 -19.14
CA PRO A 49 -10.01 -10.49 -19.42
C PRO A 49 -10.97 -11.66 -19.43
N GLN A 50 -10.66 -12.73 -20.18
CA GLN A 50 -11.52 -13.92 -20.24
C GLN A 50 -11.69 -14.55 -18.85
N HIS A 51 -10.61 -14.71 -18.10
CA HIS A 51 -10.67 -15.31 -16.77
C HIS A 51 -11.50 -14.49 -15.78
N PHE A 52 -11.44 -13.16 -15.89
CA PHE A 52 -12.27 -12.26 -15.08
C PHE A 52 -13.75 -12.41 -15.45
N THR A 53 -14.07 -12.38 -16.75
CA THR A 53 -15.42 -12.57 -17.27
C THR A 53 -16.02 -13.92 -16.85
N ASP A 54 -15.27 -15.02 -16.96
CA ASP A 54 -15.69 -16.35 -16.53
C ASP A 54 -16.00 -16.39 -15.02
N ARG A 55 -15.21 -15.66 -14.20
CA ARG A 55 -15.45 -15.59 -12.76
C ARG A 55 -16.70 -14.78 -12.44
N VAL A 56 -16.99 -13.69 -13.17
CA VAL A 56 -18.26 -12.96 -13.02
C VAL A 56 -19.45 -13.85 -13.39
N LEU A 57 -19.35 -14.63 -14.47
CA LEU A 57 -20.37 -15.62 -14.86
C LEU A 57 -20.64 -16.63 -13.74
N VAL A 58 -19.60 -17.13 -13.08
CA VAL A 58 -19.77 -18.06 -11.94
C VAL A 58 -20.61 -17.45 -10.81
N TYR A 59 -20.39 -16.16 -10.52
CA TYR A 59 -21.18 -15.43 -9.53
C TYR A 59 -22.61 -15.20 -10.02
N GLU A 60 -22.80 -14.74 -11.25
CA GLU A 60 -24.14 -14.52 -11.82
C GLU A 60 -24.98 -15.78 -11.72
N VAL A 61 -24.52 -16.89 -12.32
CA VAL A 61 -25.25 -18.16 -12.36
C VAL A 61 -25.55 -18.68 -10.96
N ASN A 62 -24.60 -18.60 -10.03
CA ASN A 62 -24.87 -19.04 -8.65
C ASN A 62 -25.87 -18.16 -7.93
N LEU A 63 -25.85 -16.84 -8.14
CA LEU A 63 -26.65 -15.90 -7.37
C LEU A 63 -28.08 -15.77 -7.95
N SER A 64 -28.24 -15.81 -9.27
CA SER A 64 -29.53 -15.71 -9.95
C SER A 64 -30.29 -17.04 -9.92
N GLU A 65 -29.73 -18.11 -10.47
CA GLU A 65 -30.44 -19.39 -10.66
C GLU A 65 -30.82 -20.07 -9.34
N ARG A 66 -30.05 -19.79 -8.28
CA ARG A 66 -30.29 -20.35 -6.94
C ARG A 66 -30.98 -19.35 -6.00
N ASN A 67 -31.38 -18.17 -6.50
CA ASN A 67 -32.06 -17.11 -5.76
C ASN A 67 -31.37 -16.77 -4.44
N LEU A 68 -30.05 -16.54 -4.47
CA LEU A 68 -29.26 -16.28 -3.26
C LEU A 68 -29.23 -14.80 -2.85
N LEU A 69 -29.74 -13.91 -3.70
CA LEU A 69 -29.84 -12.47 -3.41
C LEU A 69 -31.12 -12.19 -2.63
N ILE A 70 -30.99 -11.40 -1.56
CA ILE A 70 -32.12 -10.93 -0.74
C ILE A 70 -32.54 -9.54 -1.27
N GLU A 71 -33.84 -9.22 -1.27
CA GLU A 71 -34.39 -8.00 -1.87
C GLU A 71 -33.73 -6.68 -1.36
N GLU A 72 -33.21 -6.67 -0.12
CA GLU A 72 -32.61 -5.47 0.52
C GLU A 72 -31.11 -5.64 0.83
N LEU A 73 -30.29 -6.05 -0.14
CA LEU A 73 -28.82 -6.13 0.03
C LEU A 73 -28.15 -4.78 0.35
N SER A 74 -28.83 -3.65 0.12
CA SER A 74 -28.34 -2.32 0.48
C SER A 74 -28.29 -2.10 1.99
N GLU A 75 -28.99 -2.90 2.80
CA GLU A 75 -28.86 -2.86 4.25
C GLU A 75 -27.64 -3.67 4.72
N ARG A 76 -26.80 -3.06 5.57
CA ARG A 76 -25.56 -3.68 6.06
C ARG A 76 -25.79 -5.05 6.71
N LYS A 77 -26.91 -5.24 7.41
CA LYS A 77 -27.23 -6.51 8.08
C LYS A 77 -27.64 -7.61 7.08
N SER A 78 -28.37 -7.22 6.04
CA SER A 78 -28.73 -8.11 4.93
C SER A 78 -27.49 -8.51 4.14
N PHE A 79 -26.59 -7.58 3.86
CA PHE A 79 -25.30 -7.89 3.23
C PHE A 79 -24.43 -8.82 4.09
N GLU A 80 -24.39 -8.62 5.41
CA GLU A 80 -23.69 -9.54 6.31
C GLU A 80 -24.26 -10.96 6.24
N THR A 81 -25.59 -11.08 6.25
CA THR A 81 -26.29 -12.37 6.17
C THR A 81 -26.01 -13.06 4.83
N PHE A 82 -26.01 -12.30 3.74
CA PHE A 82 -25.61 -12.78 2.42
C PHE A 82 -24.18 -13.32 2.44
N VAL A 83 -23.21 -12.54 2.93
CA VAL A 83 -21.80 -12.93 3.02
C VAL A 83 -21.61 -14.24 3.80
N GLU A 84 -22.39 -14.45 4.86
CA GLU A 84 -22.36 -15.67 5.67
C GLU A 84 -22.96 -16.89 4.97
N SER A 85 -23.99 -16.69 4.14
CA SER A 85 -24.80 -17.78 3.59
C SER A 85 -24.38 -18.22 2.19
N TYR A 86 -23.92 -17.32 1.32
CA TYR A 86 -23.69 -17.67 -0.07
C TYR A 86 -22.54 -18.67 -0.23
N ASP A 87 -22.66 -19.57 -1.20
CA ASP A 87 -21.58 -20.42 -1.70
C ASP A 87 -21.61 -20.40 -3.23
N LEU A 88 -20.52 -20.85 -3.85
CA LEU A 88 -20.41 -20.99 -5.30
C LEU A 88 -20.27 -22.48 -5.61
N LYS A 89 -21.35 -23.09 -6.09
CA LYS A 89 -21.37 -24.48 -6.55
C LYS A 89 -20.79 -24.58 -7.96
N GLU A 90 -20.13 -25.71 -8.22
CA GLU A 90 -19.69 -26.04 -9.57
C GLU A 90 -20.90 -26.35 -10.45
N PHE A 91 -20.84 -25.91 -11.69
CA PHE A 91 -21.87 -26.17 -12.69
C PHE A 91 -21.27 -26.31 -14.09
N ASP A 92 -22.09 -26.84 -14.99
CA ASP A 92 -21.88 -26.84 -16.44
C ASP A 92 -23.11 -26.23 -17.12
N ILE A 93 -22.94 -25.65 -18.31
CA ILE A 93 -24.03 -25.09 -19.10
C ILE A 93 -24.19 -25.95 -20.36
N GLN A 94 -25.31 -26.68 -20.44
CA GLN A 94 -25.63 -27.53 -21.58
C GLN A 94 -26.99 -27.13 -22.14
N GLU A 95 -27.04 -26.81 -23.44
CA GLU A 95 -28.29 -26.41 -24.13
C GLU A 95 -29.05 -25.31 -23.35
N GLU A 96 -28.32 -24.27 -22.90
CA GLU A 96 -28.86 -23.13 -22.11
C GLU A 96 -29.43 -23.52 -20.73
N LYS A 97 -29.15 -24.73 -20.23
CA LYS A 97 -29.53 -25.16 -18.88
C LYS A 97 -28.31 -25.31 -17.99
N VAL A 98 -28.45 -24.86 -16.75
CA VAL A 98 -27.43 -25.01 -15.72
C VAL A 98 -27.56 -26.39 -15.08
N ILE A 99 -26.49 -27.18 -15.17
CA ILE A 99 -26.37 -28.50 -14.56
C ILE A 99 -25.41 -28.38 -13.38
N TRP A 100 -25.92 -28.59 -12.18
CA TRP A 100 -25.13 -28.51 -10.95
C TRP A 100 -24.38 -29.80 -10.67
N PHE A 101 -23.10 -29.68 -10.31
CA PHE A 101 -22.35 -30.82 -9.79
C PHE A 101 -22.64 -31.00 -8.30
N GLU A 102 -23.24 -32.14 -7.94
CA GLU A 102 -23.60 -32.46 -6.56
C GLU A 102 -22.37 -32.47 -5.64
N GLU A 103 -22.49 -31.77 -4.51
CA GLU A 103 -21.44 -31.61 -3.48
C GLU A 103 -20.11 -30.97 -3.92
N ASN A 104 -20.01 -30.47 -5.16
CA ASN A 104 -18.85 -29.75 -5.67
C ASN A 104 -19.04 -28.24 -5.58
N TYR A 105 -17.98 -27.54 -5.16
CA TYR A 105 -18.01 -26.10 -4.91
C TYR A 105 -16.73 -25.45 -5.40
N PHE A 106 -16.88 -24.39 -6.19
CA PHE A 106 -15.80 -23.43 -6.41
C PHE A 106 -15.41 -22.78 -5.07
N ILE A 107 -16.40 -22.38 -4.26
CA ILE A 107 -16.20 -21.76 -2.93
C ILE A 107 -17.31 -22.19 -1.98
N LYS A 108 -16.98 -22.80 -0.84
CA LYS A 108 -17.95 -23.13 0.21
C LYS A 108 -18.29 -21.91 1.07
N ALA A 109 -19.47 -21.90 1.70
CA ALA A 109 -19.96 -20.77 2.49
C ALA A 109 -19.00 -20.31 3.60
N ASP A 110 -18.31 -21.25 4.26
CA ASP A 110 -17.37 -20.97 5.35
C ASP A 110 -15.98 -20.49 4.88
N LYS A 111 -15.72 -20.46 3.57
CA LYS A 111 -14.41 -20.09 2.99
C LYS A 111 -14.29 -18.60 2.69
N PHE A 112 -14.46 -17.77 3.73
CA PHE A 112 -14.37 -16.30 3.63
C PHE A 112 -13.08 -15.79 2.98
N ARG A 113 -11.95 -16.47 3.17
CA ARG A 113 -10.68 -16.09 2.51
C ARG A 113 -10.73 -16.21 0.99
N GLN A 114 -11.35 -17.28 0.48
CA GLN A 114 -11.52 -17.47 -0.96
C GLN A 114 -12.52 -16.44 -1.48
N LYS A 115 -13.64 -16.23 -0.77
CA LYS A 115 -14.63 -15.19 -1.07
C LYS A 115 -14.01 -13.78 -1.21
N ALA A 116 -13.13 -13.40 -0.29
CA ALA A 116 -12.45 -12.09 -0.32
C ALA A 116 -11.44 -11.99 -1.47
N ALA A 117 -10.72 -13.09 -1.75
CA ALA A 117 -9.81 -13.19 -2.89
C ALA A 117 -10.52 -13.11 -4.25
N THR A 118 -11.85 -13.22 -4.25
CA THR A 118 -12.69 -13.13 -5.44
C THR A 118 -13.68 -11.96 -5.43
N ILE A 119 -13.36 -10.91 -4.65
CA ILE A 119 -14.21 -9.71 -4.52
C ILE A 119 -14.37 -8.95 -5.84
N ASP A 120 -13.40 -9.02 -6.74
CA ASP A 120 -13.46 -8.42 -8.08
C ASP A 120 -14.69 -8.89 -8.85
N ALA A 121 -14.86 -10.21 -8.95
CA ALA A 121 -15.99 -10.79 -9.67
C ALA A 121 -17.32 -10.54 -8.94
N LEU A 122 -17.35 -10.70 -7.61
CA LEU A 122 -18.56 -10.43 -6.82
C LEU A 122 -19.00 -8.96 -6.94
N SER A 123 -18.07 -8.03 -6.78
CA SER A 123 -18.37 -6.59 -6.79
C SER A 123 -18.78 -6.09 -8.17
N MET A 124 -18.22 -6.66 -9.24
CA MET A 124 -18.65 -6.35 -10.61
C MET A 124 -20.06 -6.87 -10.88
N TYR A 125 -20.39 -8.09 -10.45
CA TYR A 125 -21.76 -8.60 -10.55
C TYR A 125 -22.74 -7.71 -9.76
N LEU A 126 -22.40 -7.38 -8.50
CA LEU A 126 -23.25 -6.55 -7.66
C LEU A 126 -23.44 -5.12 -8.18
N TYR A 127 -22.44 -4.57 -8.89
CA TYR A 127 -22.53 -3.26 -9.55
C TYR A 127 -23.68 -3.20 -10.56
N PHE A 128 -23.84 -4.24 -11.38
CA PHE A 128 -24.96 -4.34 -12.33
C PHE A 128 -26.28 -4.69 -11.65
N TYR A 129 -26.24 -5.32 -10.48
CA TYR A 129 -27.43 -5.73 -9.75
C TYR A 129 -28.07 -4.59 -8.95
N ASN A 130 -27.27 -3.73 -8.30
CA ASN A 130 -27.79 -2.69 -7.40
C ASN A 130 -26.82 -1.51 -7.31
N ALA A 131 -27.36 -0.30 -7.53
CA ALA A 131 -26.61 0.96 -7.57
C ALA A 131 -25.81 1.28 -6.30
N TYR A 132 -26.14 0.69 -5.15
CA TYR A 132 -25.34 0.87 -3.94
C TYR A 132 -23.89 0.35 -4.10
N PHE A 133 -23.71 -0.76 -4.83
CA PHE A 133 -22.42 -1.41 -4.92
C PHE A 133 -21.54 -0.79 -6.00
N LYS A 134 -20.25 -0.66 -5.70
CA LYS A 134 -19.24 -0.16 -6.64
C LYS A 134 -18.17 -1.23 -6.84
N PRO A 135 -17.66 -1.43 -8.06
CA PRO A 135 -16.77 -2.54 -8.31
C PRO A 135 -15.40 -2.31 -7.66
N ILE A 136 -14.74 -3.38 -7.19
CA ILE A 136 -13.35 -3.42 -6.68
C ILE A 136 -12.51 -4.27 -7.64
N LEU A 137 -12.02 -3.64 -8.70
CA LEU A 137 -11.52 -4.36 -9.89
C LEU A 137 -10.02 -4.63 -9.89
N LEU A 138 -9.30 -4.06 -8.93
CA LEU A 138 -7.86 -4.25 -8.74
C LEU A 138 -7.61 -4.87 -7.36
N PRO A 139 -8.17 -6.04 -7.04
CA PRO A 139 -8.06 -6.62 -5.70
C PRO A 139 -6.62 -7.00 -5.35
N ARG A 140 -5.73 -7.25 -6.33
CA ARG A 140 -4.28 -7.49 -6.11
C ARG A 140 -3.48 -6.20 -5.96
N ARG A 141 -4.01 -5.10 -6.52
CA ARG A 141 -3.46 -3.75 -6.51
C ARG A 141 -4.40 -2.78 -5.80
N PHE A 142 -4.92 -3.20 -4.65
CA PHE A 142 -5.85 -2.37 -3.88
C PHE A 142 -5.20 -1.04 -3.45
N ASP A 143 -3.87 -0.98 -3.39
CA ASP A 143 -3.11 0.26 -3.27
C ASP A 143 -3.47 1.29 -4.35
N ILE A 144 -3.64 0.89 -5.60
CA ILE A 144 -4.02 1.81 -6.69
C ILE A 144 -5.38 2.43 -6.39
N ILE A 145 -6.35 1.63 -5.95
CA ILE A 145 -7.69 2.12 -5.58
C ILE A 145 -7.60 3.09 -4.40
N GLN A 146 -6.84 2.74 -3.37
CA GLN A 146 -6.63 3.61 -2.21
C GLN A 146 -6.00 4.95 -2.62
N LYS A 147 -4.97 4.93 -3.47
CA LYS A 147 -4.31 6.13 -3.98
C LYS A 147 -5.25 6.98 -4.82
N SER A 148 -6.04 6.37 -5.71
CA SER A 148 -7.06 7.08 -6.48
C SER A 148 -8.06 7.77 -5.55
N CYS A 149 -8.53 7.06 -4.51
CA CYS A 149 -9.40 7.65 -3.49
C CYS A 149 -8.72 8.81 -2.75
N ASP A 150 -7.47 8.67 -2.33
CA ASP A 150 -6.71 9.73 -1.65
C ASP A 150 -6.56 10.97 -2.53
N ALA A 151 -6.20 10.80 -3.81
CA ALA A 151 -6.07 11.88 -4.79
C ALA A 151 -7.41 12.61 -5.05
N LEU A 152 -8.51 11.88 -5.02
CA LEU A 152 -9.85 12.43 -5.17
C LEU A 152 -10.38 13.12 -3.90
N GLY A 153 -9.77 12.82 -2.74
CA GLY A 153 -10.24 13.24 -1.42
C GLY A 153 -11.37 12.36 -0.86
N ILE A 154 -11.46 11.10 -1.30
CA ILE A 154 -12.40 10.11 -0.78
C ILE A 154 -11.80 9.52 0.51
N GLU A 155 -12.45 9.79 1.65
CA GLU A 155 -12.05 9.23 2.93
C GLU A 155 -12.56 7.80 3.07
N LEU A 156 -11.75 6.84 2.60
CA LEU A 156 -12.04 5.42 2.80
C LEU A 156 -12.05 5.04 4.29
N PRO A 157 -12.92 4.09 4.70
CA PRO A 157 -12.92 3.56 6.06
C PRO A 157 -11.56 2.93 6.42
N PRO A 158 -11.20 2.86 7.71
CA PRO A 158 -9.97 2.18 8.09
C PRO A 158 -10.06 0.68 7.79
N ILE A 159 -9.02 0.13 7.17
CA ILE A 159 -8.94 -1.32 6.93
C ILE A 159 -9.03 -2.06 8.28
N PRO A 160 -9.92 -3.06 8.43
CA PRO A 160 -10.04 -3.83 9.66
C PRO A 160 -8.71 -4.50 10.07
N ARG A 161 -8.34 -4.44 11.35
CA ARG A 161 -7.18 -5.15 11.89
C ARG A 161 -7.60 -6.50 12.47
N THR A 162 -7.93 -7.44 11.59
CA THR A 162 -8.46 -8.74 12.00
C THR A 162 -7.83 -9.88 11.21
N LYS A 163 -8.00 -11.11 11.71
CA LYS A 163 -7.73 -12.33 10.93
C LYS A 163 -9.00 -12.88 10.29
N SER A 164 -10.14 -12.26 10.56
CA SER A 164 -11.45 -12.66 10.05
C SER A 164 -11.66 -12.11 8.65
N TYR A 165 -11.56 -12.97 7.64
CA TYR A 165 -11.85 -12.58 6.26
C TYR A 165 -13.31 -12.15 6.03
N LYS A 166 -14.22 -12.51 6.93
CA LYS A 166 -15.60 -11.98 6.94
C LYS A 166 -15.60 -10.46 7.12
N GLU A 167 -14.76 -9.91 8.00
CA GLU A 167 -14.69 -8.47 8.20
C GLU A 167 -14.14 -7.74 6.97
N TYR A 168 -13.26 -8.37 6.18
CA TYR A 168 -12.81 -7.80 4.90
C TYR A 168 -13.91 -7.77 3.85
N LEU A 169 -14.79 -8.77 3.82
CA LEU A 169 -15.99 -8.72 2.99
C LEU A 169 -16.95 -7.62 3.45
N MET A 170 -17.11 -7.42 4.76
CA MET A 170 -17.88 -6.28 5.28
C MET A 170 -17.22 -4.92 5.00
N TYR A 171 -15.90 -4.88 4.96
CA TYR A 171 -15.15 -3.68 4.59
C TYR A 171 -15.44 -3.23 3.16
N TYR A 172 -15.69 -4.16 2.23
CA TYR A 172 -16.17 -3.83 0.89
C TYR A 172 -17.51 -3.05 0.90
N TYR A 173 -18.47 -3.48 1.73
CA TYR A 173 -19.72 -2.73 1.91
C TYR A 173 -19.45 -1.33 2.44
N ASP A 174 -18.59 -1.20 3.45
CA ASP A 174 -18.26 0.09 4.06
C ASP A 174 -17.52 1.01 3.05
N ILE A 175 -16.68 0.46 2.16
CA ILE A 175 -16.07 1.20 1.03
C ILE A 175 -17.14 1.73 0.07
N CYS A 176 -18.13 0.91 -0.31
CA CYS A 176 -19.21 1.35 -1.19
C CYS A 176 -19.95 2.55 -0.58
N GLY A 177 -20.22 2.52 0.72
CA GLY A 177 -20.80 3.66 1.45
C GLY A 177 -19.97 4.94 1.35
N ALA A 178 -18.64 4.86 1.49
CA ALA A 178 -17.76 6.01 1.36
C ALA A 178 -17.72 6.57 -0.08
N ILE A 179 -17.71 5.69 -1.09
CA ILE A 179 -17.74 6.09 -2.50
C ILE A 179 -19.10 6.72 -2.86
N ASN A 180 -20.22 6.15 -2.39
CA ASN A 180 -21.55 6.70 -2.60
C ASN A 180 -21.69 8.11 -2.01
N LYS A 181 -21.17 8.34 -0.80
CA LYS A 181 -21.14 9.68 -0.21
C LYS A 181 -20.38 10.68 -1.10
N PHE A 182 -19.20 10.30 -1.59
CA PHE A 182 -18.43 11.14 -2.52
C PHE A 182 -19.18 11.39 -3.83
N GLN A 183 -19.84 10.37 -4.38
CA GLN A 183 -20.66 10.44 -5.58
C GLN A 183 -21.79 11.47 -5.41
N GLU A 184 -22.54 11.39 -4.31
CA GLU A 184 -23.63 12.32 -3.98
C GLU A 184 -23.13 13.77 -3.80
N GLU A 185 -22.05 13.97 -3.02
CA GLU A 185 -21.48 15.30 -2.76
C GLU A 185 -20.99 16.00 -4.03
N ASN A 186 -20.64 15.23 -5.07
CA ASN A 186 -20.14 15.73 -6.34
C ASN A 186 -21.15 15.64 -7.49
N GLY A 187 -22.33 15.06 -7.26
CA GLY A 187 -23.38 14.90 -8.27
C GLY A 187 -22.94 14.02 -9.45
N LEU A 188 -22.22 12.94 -9.17
CA LEU A 188 -21.69 12.02 -10.18
C LEU A 188 -22.67 10.88 -10.47
N THR A 189 -22.71 10.41 -11.72
CA THR A 189 -23.36 9.14 -12.07
C THR A 189 -22.52 7.93 -11.61
N ASP A 190 -23.10 6.72 -11.64
CA ASP A 190 -22.39 5.48 -11.30
C ASP A 190 -21.18 5.23 -12.20
N ALA A 191 -21.39 5.46 -13.50
CA ALA A 191 -20.34 5.39 -14.50
C ALA A 191 -19.23 6.44 -14.27
N GLU A 192 -19.61 7.66 -13.92
CA GLU A 192 -18.69 8.76 -13.64
C GLU A 192 -17.82 8.50 -12.42
N VAL A 193 -18.39 7.97 -11.33
CA VAL A 193 -17.57 7.67 -10.14
C VAL A 193 -16.60 6.52 -10.38
N CYS A 194 -16.97 5.53 -11.21
CA CYS A 194 -16.05 4.46 -11.62
C CYS A 194 -14.91 5.01 -12.49
N ALA A 195 -15.23 5.84 -13.50
CA ALA A 195 -14.21 6.49 -14.33
C ALA A 195 -13.30 7.44 -13.51
N CYS A 196 -13.85 8.14 -12.51
CA CYS A 196 -13.09 8.91 -11.54
C CYS A 196 -12.02 8.07 -10.85
N ILE A 197 -12.37 6.88 -10.35
CA ILE A 197 -11.47 6.04 -9.55
C ILE A 197 -10.47 5.29 -10.45
N TYR A 198 -10.95 4.68 -11.52
CA TYR A 198 -10.16 3.74 -12.35
C TYR A 198 -9.42 4.39 -13.51
N ASP A 199 -9.77 5.61 -13.93
CA ASP A 199 -9.05 6.31 -14.99
C ASP A 199 -8.50 7.65 -14.51
N TYR A 200 -9.35 8.60 -14.11
CA TYR A 200 -8.89 9.95 -13.77
C TYR A 200 -7.94 9.96 -12.57
N GLY A 201 -8.34 9.34 -11.45
CA GLY A 201 -7.52 9.21 -10.25
C GLY A 201 -6.23 8.45 -10.52
N ALA A 202 -6.31 7.35 -11.29
CA ALA A 202 -5.14 6.57 -11.67
C ALA A 202 -4.17 7.37 -12.56
N ARG A 203 -4.66 8.26 -13.44
CA ARG A 203 -3.83 9.12 -14.30
C ARG A 203 -3.12 10.23 -13.53
N VAL A 204 -3.79 10.83 -12.55
CA VAL A 204 -3.17 11.81 -11.64
C VAL A 204 -1.94 11.19 -10.96
N LEU A 205 -1.98 9.89 -10.66
CA LEU A 205 -0.86 9.14 -10.11
C LEU A 205 0.21 8.77 -11.15
N SER A 206 -0.19 8.43 -12.38
CA SER A 206 0.74 7.93 -13.40
C SER A 206 1.55 9.02 -14.14
N GLU A 207 1.02 10.25 -14.25
CA GLU A 207 1.83 11.40 -14.74
C GLU A 207 2.98 11.75 -13.78
N GLU A 208 2.84 11.34 -12.52
CA GLU A 208 3.84 11.49 -11.48
C GLU A 208 4.91 10.35 -11.48
N GLU A 209 4.60 9.17 -12.03
CA GLU A 209 5.45 7.95 -11.93
C GLU A 209 6.51 7.80 -13.04
N LYS A 210 6.58 8.71 -14.02
CA LYS A 210 7.61 8.69 -15.08
C LYS A 210 8.99 9.20 -14.62
N GLN A 211 9.50 8.68 -13.51
CA GLN A 211 10.91 8.82 -13.13
C GLN A 211 11.60 7.46 -13.13
N GLU A 212 11.92 6.96 -14.32
CA GLU A 212 12.66 5.71 -14.56
C GLU A 212 14.12 5.70 -14.02
N ASN A 213 14.51 6.63 -13.14
CA ASN A 213 15.90 6.75 -12.68
C ASN A 213 16.07 7.19 -11.21
N GLU A 214 15.07 7.04 -10.34
CA GLU A 214 15.33 7.23 -8.90
C GLU A 214 16.20 6.08 -8.36
N GLU A 215 17.39 6.43 -7.82
CA GLU A 215 18.16 5.50 -7.01
C GLU A 215 17.35 5.08 -5.78
N LEU A 216 17.22 3.75 -5.57
CA LEU A 216 16.53 3.24 -4.40
C LEU A 216 17.31 3.63 -3.13
N PRO A 217 16.64 4.00 -2.03
CA PRO A 217 17.29 4.26 -0.75
C PRO A 217 18.17 3.08 -0.32
N PRO A 218 19.26 3.29 0.42
CA PRO A 218 20.05 2.19 0.97
C PRO A 218 19.17 1.20 1.76
N PRO A 219 19.37 -0.12 1.60
CA PRO A 219 18.56 -1.11 2.30
C PRO A 219 18.84 -1.07 3.80
N THR A 220 17.78 -1.14 4.62
CA THR A 220 17.91 -1.19 6.09
C THR A 220 17.32 -2.44 6.70
N ASN A 221 16.33 -3.07 6.05
CA ASN A 221 15.76 -4.34 6.49
C ASN A 221 15.97 -5.45 5.46
N VAL A 222 15.82 -6.69 5.94
CA VAL A 222 15.90 -7.91 5.12
C VAL A 222 14.68 -8.78 5.39
N TRP A 223 14.01 -9.20 4.31
CA TRP A 223 12.80 -10.00 4.36
C TRP A 223 13.01 -11.30 3.58
N LEU A 224 12.63 -12.43 4.15
CA LEU A 224 12.60 -13.72 3.47
C LEU A 224 11.17 -14.01 2.99
N THR A 225 11.03 -14.56 1.79
CA THR A 225 9.74 -14.99 1.23
C THR A 225 9.85 -16.23 0.35
N GLY A 226 8.73 -16.93 0.16
CA GLY A 226 8.66 -18.17 -0.60
C GLY A 226 8.10 -17.97 -2.01
N GLY A 227 8.76 -18.56 -3.01
CA GLY A 227 8.26 -18.67 -4.38
C GLY A 227 7.83 -20.09 -4.70
N SER A 228 6.66 -20.24 -5.32
CA SER A 228 6.01 -21.53 -5.54
C SER A 228 5.23 -21.58 -6.85
N GLY A 229 5.21 -22.76 -7.48
CA GLY A 229 4.43 -22.97 -8.68
C GLY A 229 5.09 -22.44 -9.96
N LYS A 230 4.43 -22.70 -11.09
CA LYS A 230 5.00 -22.49 -12.43
C LYS A 230 5.32 -21.01 -12.69
N GLY A 231 4.38 -20.11 -12.40
CA GLY A 231 4.56 -18.67 -12.68
C GLY A 231 5.74 -18.04 -11.93
N ASP A 232 5.84 -18.26 -10.61
CA ASP A 232 6.97 -17.76 -9.81
C ASP A 232 8.30 -18.33 -10.33
N PHE A 233 8.34 -19.61 -10.67
CA PHE A 233 9.53 -20.25 -11.18
C PHE A 233 9.96 -19.74 -12.56
N GLU A 234 9.01 -19.48 -13.47
CA GLU A 234 9.29 -18.89 -14.79
C GLU A 234 9.84 -17.46 -14.65
N PHE A 235 9.24 -16.65 -13.77
CA PHE A 235 9.75 -15.31 -13.47
C PHE A 235 11.17 -15.35 -12.87
N LEU A 236 11.42 -16.22 -11.90
CA LEU A 236 12.76 -16.34 -11.30
C LEU A 236 13.80 -16.85 -12.29
N ASP A 237 13.42 -17.73 -13.23
CA ASP A 237 14.33 -18.29 -14.24
C ASP A 237 14.66 -17.34 -15.39
N SER A 238 13.85 -16.29 -15.59
CA SER A 238 14.12 -15.21 -16.55
C SER A 238 15.16 -14.22 -16.02
N LEU A 239 15.42 -14.20 -14.71
CA LEU A 239 16.41 -13.34 -14.08
C LEU A 239 17.79 -13.53 -14.72
N GLY A 240 18.31 -12.45 -15.33
CA GLY A 240 19.60 -12.43 -16.04
C GLY A 240 19.56 -12.96 -17.47
N LYS A 241 18.38 -13.32 -18.01
CA LYS A 241 18.19 -13.75 -19.41
C LYS A 241 17.33 -12.78 -20.20
N ASP A 242 16.32 -12.20 -19.56
CA ASP A 242 15.40 -11.25 -20.19
C ASP A 242 15.63 -9.85 -19.61
N SER A 243 15.91 -8.89 -20.48
CA SER A 243 16.02 -7.47 -20.13
C SER A 243 14.71 -6.84 -19.65
N GLN A 244 13.57 -7.52 -19.86
CA GLN A 244 12.23 -7.05 -19.47
C GLN A 244 11.73 -7.54 -18.11
N ALA A 245 12.36 -8.56 -17.51
CA ALA A 245 11.97 -9.04 -16.17
C ALA A 245 12.52 -8.13 -15.06
N GLN A 246 12.00 -6.90 -14.99
CA GLN A 246 12.51 -5.87 -14.07
C GLN A 246 11.84 -5.91 -12.70
N THR A 247 10.55 -6.26 -12.65
CA THR A 247 9.74 -6.16 -11.43
C THR A 247 8.72 -7.29 -11.28
N SER A 248 8.29 -7.60 -10.05
CA SER A 248 7.22 -8.55 -9.76
C SER A 248 6.65 -8.34 -8.36
N ILE A 249 5.41 -8.76 -8.11
CA ILE A 249 4.73 -8.60 -6.82
C ILE A 249 4.86 -9.88 -5.99
N TRP A 250 5.40 -9.74 -4.79
CA TRP A 250 5.71 -10.85 -3.88
C TRP A 250 5.07 -10.67 -2.52
N ALA A 251 4.66 -11.78 -1.90
CA ALA A 251 4.25 -11.76 -0.50
C ALA A 251 5.43 -11.26 0.37
N CYS A 252 5.17 -10.33 1.28
CA CYS A 252 6.21 -9.74 2.12
C CYS A 252 5.65 -9.25 3.46
N ASN A 253 6.49 -8.58 4.25
CA ASN A 253 6.11 -8.01 5.53
C ASN A 253 5.45 -6.62 5.34
N GLU A 254 4.51 -6.25 6.20
CA GLU A 254 3.91 -4.89 6.18
C GLU A 254 4.91 -3.79 6.56
N ARG A 255 6.00 -4.19 7.21
CA ARG A 255 7.13 -3.34 7.57
C ARG A 255 8.13 -3.15 6.43
N THR A 256 7.94 -3.81 5.29
CA THR A 256 8.81 -3.60 4.13
C THR A 256 8.77 -2.15 3.67
N ARG A 257 9.94 -1.60 3.33
CA ARG A 257 10.13 -0.23 2.84
C ARG A 257 10.83 -0.22 1.49
N LYS A 258 10.63 0.86 0.72
CA LYS A 258 11.32 1.08 -0.56
C LYS A 258 12.83 1.01 -0.32
N GLY A 259 13.51 0.15 -1.06
CA GLY A 259 14.94 -0.12 -0.95
C GLY A 259 15.32 -1.32 -0.10
N ASP A 260 14.45 -1.88 0.75
CA ASP A 260 14.76 -3.06 1.57
C ASP A 260 15.20 -4.28 0.74
N LEU A 261 15.85 -5.25 1.37
CA LEU A 261 16.21 -6.52 0.74
C LEU A 261 15.09 -7.54 0.86
N VAL A 262 14.80 -8.23 -0.24
CA VAL A 262 13.86 -9.36 -0.28
C VAL A 262 14.57 -10.60 -0.82
N ILE A 263 14.80 -11.57 0.06
CA ILE A 263 15.39 -12.86 -0.26
C ILE A 263 14.26 -13.82 -0.67
N ILE A 264 14.39 -14.43 -1.85
CA ILE A 264 13.40 -15.38 -2.35
C ILE A 264 13.93 -16.81 -2.25
N TYR A 265 13.18 -17.64 -1.54
CA TYR A 265 13.39 -19.08 -1.45
C TYR A 265 12.40 -19.81 -2.35
N CYS A 266 12.89 -20.63 -3.29
CA CYS A 266 12.03 -21.50 -4.07
C CYS A 266 11.59 -22.69 -3.21
N THR A 267 10.27 -22.88 -3.06
CA THR A 267 9.72 -24.05 -2.37
C THR A 267 9.91 -25.33 -3.19
N SER A 268 9.39 -26.45 -2.69
CA SER A 268 9.35 -27.71 -3.43
C SER A 268 8.79 -27.51 -4.85
N PRO A 269 9.38 -28.14 -5.89
CA PRO A 269 10.44 -29.16 -5.83
C PRO A 269 11.87 -28.59 -5.80
N ARG A 270 12.08 -27.28 -5.94
CA ARG A 270 13.42 -26.67 -6.07
C ARG A 270 14.16 -26.61 -4.73
N SER A 271 13.51 -26.14 -3.68
CA SER A 271 13.98 -26.15 -2.29
C SER A 271 15.34 -25.48 -2.02
N PHE A 272 15.59 -24.30 -2.60
CA PHE A 272 16.82 -23.51 -2.38
C PHE A 272 16.56 -22.00 -2.38
N ILE A 273 17.44 -21.23 -1.72
CA ILE A 273 17.45 -19.75 -1.81
C ILE A 273 17.93 -19.36 -3.21
N HIS A 274 17.08 -18.66 -3.96
CA HIS A 274 17.30 -18.37 -5.38
C HIS A 274 18.02 -17.03 -5.61
N SER A 275 17.54 -15.95 -5.00
CA SER A 275 18.02 -14.60 -5.29
C SER A 275 17.71 -13.60 -4.19
N ILE A 276 18.42 -12.47 -4.23
CA ILE A 276 18.18 -11.27 -3.42
C ILE A 276 17.64 -10.18 -4.35
N TRP A 277 16.59 -9.50 -3.92
CA TRP A 277 15.96 -8.40 -4.66
C TRP A 277 15.90 -7.14 -3.80
N ARG A 278 15.62 -6.01 -4.44
CA ARG A 278 15.31 -4.74 -3.78
C ARG A 278 13.80 -4.52 -3.78
N ALA A 279 13.23 -4.06 -2.67
CA ALA A 279 11.84 -3.61 -2.64
C ALA A 279 11.71 -2.28 -3.42
N GLU A 280 10.88 -2.27 -4.45
CA GLU A 280 10.53 -1.08 -5.21
C GLU A 280 9.38 -0.31 -4.56
N SER A 281 8.49 -1.01 -3.88
CA SER A 281 7.40 -0.45 -3.11
C SER A 281 7.47 -0.88 -1.64
N VAL A 282 6.71 -0.19 -0.79
CA VAL A 282 6.52 -0.58 0.62
C VAL A 282 5.75 -1.91 0.77
N GLY A 283 5.63 -2.39 2.00
CA GLY A 283 4.70 -3.45 2.37
C GLY A 283 3.26 -2.96 2.32
N ILE A 284 2.49 -3.43 1.34
CA ILE A 284 1.10 -3.06 1.09
C ILE A 284 0.21 -4.12 1.71
N PHE A 285 -0.54 -3.74 2.74
CA PHE A 285 -1.59 -4.59 3.30
C PHE A 285 -2.80 -4.62 2.37
N ASN A 286 -3.27 -5.81 2.02
CA ASN A 286 -4.37 -6.00 1.10
C ASN A 286 -5.48 -6.89 1.72
N PRO A 287 -6.67 -6.33 1.99
CA PRO A 287 -7.78 -7.06 2.59
C PRO A 287 -8.45 -8.05 1.63
N PHE A 288 -8.22 -7.89 0.32
CA PHE A 288 -8.86 -8.65 -0.75
C PHE A 288 -7.93 -9.64 -1.44
N ASP A 289 -6.74 -9.83 -0.89
CA ASP A 289 -5.77 -10.76 -1.45
C ASP A 289 -5.66 -12.03 -0.58
N TYR A 290 -5.34 -13.14 -1.24
CA TYR A 290 -4.94 -14.35 -0.55
C TYR A 290 -3.74 -14.08 0.37
N TYR A 291 -2.74 -13.32 -0.08
CA TYR A 291 -1.62 -12.90 0.75
C TYR A 291 -1.83 -11.48 1.26
N HIS A 292 -2.08 -11.35 2.56
CA HIS A 292 -2.42 -10.09 3.21
C HIS A 292 -1.40 -8.96 3.04
N CYS A 293 -0.13 -9.25 2.77
CA CYS A 293 0.85 -8.22 2.55
C CYS A 293 1.79 -8.56 1.41
N ARG A 294 2.04 -7.58 0.54
CA ARG A 294 2.86 -7.72 -0.66
C ARG A 294 3.76 -6.51 -0.85
N THR A 295 4.82 -6.70 -1.63
CA THR A 295 5.73 -5.65 -2.11
C THR A 295 6.06 -5.93 -3.57
N THR A 296 6.35 -4.89 -4.34
CA THR A 296 6.96 -5.02 -5.66
C THR A 296 8.45 -5.13 -5.47
N VAL A 297 9.08 -6.15 -6.03
CA VAL A 297 10.54 -6.33 -6.01
C VAL A 297 11.14 -6.00 -7.35
N CYS A 298 12.37 -5.49 -7.37
CA CYS A 298 13.13 -5.19 -8.57
C CYS A 298 14.64 -5.46 -8.38
N LYS A 299 15.44 -5.28 -9.45
CA LYS A 299 16.92 -5.36 -9.43
C LYS A 299 17.45 -6.66 -8.78
N GLY A 300 16.86 -7.80 -9.16
CA GLY A 300 17.23 -9.11 -8.62
C GLY A 300 18.67 -9.50 -8.93
N ILE A 301 19.33 -10.15 -7.96
CA ILE A 301 20.67 -10.71 -8.10
C ILE A 301 20.63 -12.17 -7.67
N ARG A 302 21.09 -13.06 -8.55
CA ARG A 302 21.09 -14.50 -8.32
C ARG A 302 22.12 -14.89 -7.26
N LEU A 303 21.72 -15.75 -6.33
CA LEU A 303 22.62 -16.40 -5.39
C LEU A 303 23.08 -17.75 -5.96
N PRO A 304 24.26 -18.27 -5.55
CA PRO A 304 24.55 -19.69 -5.72
C PRO A 304 23.46 -20.52 -5.03
N GLN A 305 23.23 -21.75 -5.49
CA GLN A 305 22.20 -22.60 -4.90
C GLN A 305 22.54 -22.96 -3.45
N ILE A 306 21.89 -22.29 -2.51
CA ILE A 306 21.90 -22.60 -1.08
C ILE A 306 20.63 -23.39 -0.79
N SER A 307 20.76 -24.71 -0.76
CA SER A 307 19.65 -25.63 -0.54
C SER A 307 19.14 -25.57 0.89
N PHE A 308 17.92 -26.03 1.11
CA PHE A 308 17.41 -26.21 2.47
C PHE A 308 18.26 -27.18 3.30
N ALA A 309 18.89 -28.17 2.66
CA ALA A 309 19.82 -29.08 3.33
C ALA A 309 21.08 -28.33 3.81
N ASP A 310 21.61 -27.39 3.02
CA ASP A 310 22.72 -26.54 3.44
C ASP A 310 22.34 -25.74 4.69
N LEU A 311 21.17 -25.09 4.71
CA LEU A 311 20.68 -24.34 5.86
C LEU A 311 20.49 -25.22 7.12
N LYS A 312 20.03 -26.46 6.95
CA LYS A 312 19.84 -27.41 8.05
C LYS A 312 21.15 -27.94 8.64
N ASN A 313 22.18 -28.07 7.81
CA ASN A 313 23.48 -28.59 8.22
C ASN A 313 24.42 -27.48 8.72
N ASP A 314 24.11 -26.22 8.42
CA ASP A 314 24.89 -25.08 8.88
C ASP A 314 24.72 -24.83 10.40
N PRO A 315 25.81 -24.63 11.16
CA PRO A 315 25.75 -24.43 12.62
C PRO A 315 24.93 -23.22 13.06
N TYR A 316 24.85 -22.17 12.24
CA TYR A 316 24.09 -20.96 12.53
C TYR A 316 22.63 -21.09 12.09
N PHE A 317 22.39 -21.41 10.81
CA PHE A 317 21.04 -21.47 10.23
C PHE A 317 20.19 -22.62 10.78
N SER A 318 20.79 -23.75 11.18
CA SER A 318 20.06 -24.85 11.84
C SER A 318 19.38 -24.43 13.15
N GLN A 319 19.86 -23.33 13.77
CA GLN A 319 19.30 -22.78 14.99
C GLN A 319 18.18 -21.76 14.73
N GLN A 320 18.05 -21.27 13.50
CA GLN A 320 17.09 -20.24 13.16
C GLN A 320 15.64 -20.77 13.23
N PRO A 321 14.70 -20.04 13.88
CA PRO A 321 13.34 -20.53 14.06
C PRO A 321 12.64 -20.93 12.77
N ILE A 322 12.85 -20.18 11.67
CA ILE A 322 12.22 -20.47 10.38
C ILE A 322 12.77 -21.75 9.73
N VAL A 323 14.06 -22.04 9.87
CA VAL A 323 14.70 -23.27 9.38
C VAL A 323 14.23 -24.48 10.18
N ARG A 324 14.13 -24.36 11.52
CA ARG A 324 13.58 -25.41 12.39
C ARG A 324 12.13 -25.76 12.07
N LYS A 325 11.35 -24.80 11.59
CA LYS A 325 9.97 -24.98 11.10
C LYS A 325 9.89 -25.49 9.66
N ASN A 326 10.99 -25.94 9.07
CA ASN A 326 11.06 -26.34 7.67
C ASN A 326 10.54 -25.28 6.70
N LEU A 327 10.82 -24.00 7.01
CA LEU A 327 10.38 -22.84 6.23
C LEU A 327 8.85 -22.72 6.10
N GLN A 328 8.07 -23.36 6.98
CA GLN A 328 6.63 -23.14 7.05
C GLN A 328 6.33 -21.71 7.54
N GLY A 329 5.52 -20.99 6.77
CA GLY A 329 5.21 -19.58 7.05
C GLY A 329 6.36 -18.62 6.68
N ILE A 330 7.16 -18.96 5.67
CA ILE A 330 8.32 -18.18 5.21
C ILE A 330 7.98 -16.76 4.73
N ASN A 331 6.77 -16.50 4.25
CA ASN A 331 6.41 -15.24 3.61
C ASN A 331 6.50 -14.06 4.59
N GLY A 332 7.43 -13.13 4.33
CA GLY A 332 7.62 -11.90 5.10
C GLY A 332 8.37 -12.09 6.42
N VAL A 333 9.16 -13.16 6.57
CA VAL A 333 9.97 -13.39 7.78
C VAL A 333 11.13 -12.40 7.81
N ALA A 334 11.29 -11.67 8.92
CA ALA A 334 12.40 -10.75 9.11
C ALA A 334 13.73 -11.51 9.26
N PHE A 335 14.74 -11.09 8.52
CA PHE A 335 16.15 -11.46 8.73
C PHE A 335 16.87 -10.28 9.39
N SER A 336 17.66 -10.58 10.42
CA SER A 336 18.57 -9.60 11.01
C SER A 336 19.75 -9.33 10.08
N ALA A 337 20.49 -8.25 10.35
CA ALA A 337 21.77 -8.00 9.68
C ALA A 337 22.73 -9.19 9.80
N LYS A 338 22.75 -9.86 10.96
CA LYS A 338 23.56 -11.07 11.17
C LYS A 338 23.10 -12.23 10.29
N ASP A 339 21.78 -12.44 10.17
CA ASP A 339 21.25 -13.50 9.28
C ASP A 339 21.64 -13.25 7.83
N TYR A 340 21.62 -11.99 7.38
CA TYR A 340 22.06 -11.62 6.05
C TYR A 340 23.56 -11.83 5.85
N SER A 341 24.41 -11.41 6.80
CA SER A 341 25.86 -11.65 6.74
C SER A 341 26.21 -13.14 6.71
N GLU A 342 25.52 -13.97 7.50
CA GLU A 342 25.71 -15.43 7.48
C GLU A 342 25.23 -16.06 6.16
N LEU A 343 24.17 -15.52 5.55
CA LEU A 343 23.75 -15.94 4.21
C LEU A 343 24.81 -15.63 3.16
N LEU A 344 25.43 -14.44 3.24
CA LEU A 344 26.52 -14.07 2.34
C LEU A 344 27.77 -14.93 2.56
N ARG A 345 28.08 -15.33 3.80
CA ARG A 345 29.13 -16.33 4.09
C ARG A 345 28.86 -17.65 3.37
N LEU A 346 27.64 -18.18 3.46
CA LEU A 346 27.27 -19.42 2.74
C LEU A 346 27.36 -19.26 1.21
N ALA A 347 27.06 -18.07 0.69
CA ALA A 347 27.22 -17.78 -0.73
C ALA A 347 28.71 -17.75 -1.13
N GLU A 348 29.56 -17.15 -0.32
CA GLU A 348 31.02 -17.08 -0.51
C GLU A 348 31.66 -18.48 -0.49
N GLU A 349 31.25 -19.35 0.43
CA GLU A 349 31.68 -20.76 0.49
C GLU A 349 31.32 -21.54 -0.78
N LYS A 350 30.29 -21.10 -1.51
CA LYS A 350 29.88 -21.64 -2.81
C LYS A 350 30.45 -20.85 -4.00
N GLY A 351 31.44 -19.99 -3.77
CA GLY A 351 32.20 -19.29 -4.82
C GLY A 351 31.62 -17.94 -5.27
N ALA A 352 30.62 -17.39 -4.56
CA ALA A 352 30.12 -16.06 -4.87
C ALA A 352 31.06 -14.95 -4.37
N LYS A 353 31.14 -13.84 -5.10
CA LYS A 353 31.81 -12.62 -4.64
C LYS A 353 30.81 -11.76 -3.90
N THR A 354 31.01 -11.57 -2.59
CA THR A 354 30.03 -10.92 -1.70
C THR A 354 29.83 -9.44 -1.98
N ASP A 355 30.85 -8.76 -2.51
CA ASP A 355 30.79 -7.35 -2.95
C ASP A 355 29.75 -7.09 -4.06
N ASN A 356 29.29 -8.14 -4.76
CA ASN A 356 28.27 -8.03 -5.80
C ASN A 356 26.84 -7.94 -5.24
N TYR A 357 26.65 -8.18 -3.94
CA TYR A 357 25.33 -8.14 -3.32
C TYR A 357 25.09 -6.80 -2.60
N PRO A 358 23.84 -6.32 -2.50
CA PRO A 358 23.54 -5.05 -1.88
C PRO A 358 23.90 -5.08 -0.39
N GLN A 359 24.72 -4.14 0.05
CA GLN A 359 25.12 -4.04 1.45
C GLN A 359 24.04 -3.32 2.25
N LEU A 360 23.73 -3.85 3.44
CA LEU A 360 22.91 -3.13 4.41
C LEU A 360 23.58 -1.82 4.79
N TYR A 361 22.80 -0.76 4.91
CA TYR A 361 23.30 0.48 5.47
C TYR A 361 23.70 0.25 6.92
N VAL A 362 24.99 0.38 7.22
CA VAL A 362 25.52 0.32 8.59
C VAL A 362 25.96 1.72 8.98
N GLY A 363 25.03 2.50 9.52
CA GLY A 363 25.37 3.73 10.24
C GLY A 363 26.16 3.42 11.51
N LYS A 364 26.79 4.43 12.12
CA LYS A 364 27.30 4.25 13.49
C LYS A 364 26.12 3.92 14.39
N ALA A 365 26.25 2.86 15.20
CA ALA A 365 25.24 2.54 16.19
C ALA A 365 25.07 3.72 17.15
N ILE A 366 23.88 4.29 17.20
CA ILE A 366 23.53 5.36 18.12
C ILE A 366 22.54 4.82 19.12
N ASP A 367 22.89 4.95 20.39
CA ASP A 367 22.00 4.60 21.49
C ASP A 367 21.05 5.78 21.75
N PHE A 368 19.80 5.62 21.31
CA PHE A 368 18.71 6.55 21.61
C PHE A 368 18.07 6.28 22.98
N GLY A 369 18.62 5.36 23.77
CA GLY A 369 18.07 4.91 25.02
C GLY A 369 16.82 4.05 24.84
N LYS A 370 16.06 3.87 25.92
CA LYS A 370 14.89 3.01 25.93
C LYS A 370 13.64 3.77 25.46
N ILE A 371 13.19 3.48 24.24
CA ILE A 371 11.98 4.07 23.65
C ILE A 371 10.76 3.17 23.94
N LYS A 372 9.79 3.67 24.70
CA LYS A 372 8.57 2.94 25.07
C LYS A 372 7.26 3.64 24.69
N GLN A 373 7.28 4.95 24.55
CA GLN A 373 6.11 5.79 24.26
C GLN A 373 6.49 6.91 23.27
N GLU A 374 5.49 7.53 22.65
CA GLU A 374 5.66 8.64 21.68
C GLU A 374 6.57 9.74 22.23
N LYS A 375 6.34 10.15 23.48
CA LYS A 375 7.18 11.14 24.16
C LYS A 375 8.67 10.78 24.20
N ASP A 376 9.03 9.49 24.25
CA ASP A 376 10.44 9.09 24.25
C ASP A 376 11.09 9.31 22.88
N VAL A 377 10.33 9.15 21.78
CA VAL A 377 10.78 9.50 20.42
C VAL A 377 11.04 11.00 20.34
N GLU A 378 10.11 11.80 20.87
CA GLU A 378 10.22 13.26 20.89
C GLU A 378 11.47 13.72 21.65
N GLU A 379 11.64 13.28 22.90
CA GLU A 379 12.66 13.79 23.81
C GLU A 379 14.06 13.22 23.53
N ASN A 380 14.15 11.95 23.13
CA ASN A 380 15.44 11.28 22.96
C ASN A 380 15.96 11.30 21.52
N ILE A 381 15.10 11.56 20.53
CA ILE A 381 15.46 11.48 19.11
C ILE A 381 15.16 12.76 18.34
N LEU A 382 13.91 13.24 18.34
CA LEU A 382 13.53 14.40 17.52
C LEU A 382 14.09 15.73 18.07
N ILE A 383 13.86 16.04 19.34
CA ILE A 383 14.33 17.30 19.95
C ILE A 383 15.86 17.45 19.87
N PRO A 384 16.68 16.41 20.15
CA PRO A 384 18.12 16.53 20.01
C PRO A 384 18.58 16.82 18.57
N ILE A 385 17.93 16.24 17.55
CA ILE A 385 18.29 16.57 16.16
C ILE A 385 17.87 17.99 15.78
N LEU A 386 16.70 18.46 16.24
CA LEU A 386 16.23 19.83 16.02
C LEU A 386 17.23 20.85 16.59
N LYS A 387 17.73 20.61 17.81
CA LYS A 387 18.79 21.44 18.41
C LYS A 387 20.07 21.41 17.58
N ARG A 388 20.47 20.25 17.05
CA ARG A 388 21.67 20.11 16.20
C ARG A 388 21.56 20.91 14.90
N ILE A 389 20.36 21.03 14.33
CA ILE A 389 20.09 21.83 13.11
C ILE A 389 19.65 23.27 13.40
N GLY A 390 19.93 23.76 14.62
CA GLY A 390 19.88 25.18 14.96
C GLY A 390 18.61 25.66 15.67
N TYR A 391 17.66 24.79 16.00
CA TYR A 391 16.44 25.23 16.69
C TYR A 391 16.65 25.46 18.19
N HIS A 392 15.98 26.48 18.71
CA HIS A 392 15.75 26.71 20.13
C HIS A 392 14.35 26.26 20.55
N VAL A 393 14.15 25.97 21.83
CA VAL A 393 12.84 25.53 22.37
C VAL A 393 11.73 26.57 22.14
N SER A 394 12.08 27.86 21.99
CA SER A 394 11.15 28.93 21.65
C SER A 394 10.67 28.91 20.20
N ASP A 395 11.33 28.16 19.33
CA ASP A 395 11.07 28.15 17.89
C ASP A 395 9.96 27.17 17.51
N TRP A 396 9.49 26.35 18.45
CA TRP A 396 8.33 25.49 18.24
C TRP A 396 7.34 25.58 19.40
N THR A 397 6.08 25.34 19.10
CA THR A 397 5.02 25.14 20.10
C THR A 397 4.59 23.69 20.08
N ARG A 398 4.60 23.05 21.25
CA ARG A 398 4.04 21.71 21.42
C ARG A 398 2.53 21.81 21.61
N GLN A 399 1.78 20.88 21.00
CA GLN A 399 0.35 20.72 21.24
C GLN A 399 -0.46 22.03 21.06
N LEU A 400 -0.20 22.74 19.96
CA LEU A 400 -0.89 24.00 19.65
C LEU A 400 -2.39 23.73 19.38
N GLN A 401 -3.28 24.41 20.11
CA GLN A 401 -4.73 24.20 19.96
C GLN A 401 -5.31 24.96 18.78
N LEU A 402 -5.61 24.24 17.71
CA LEU A 402 -6.31 24.75 16.53
C LEU A 402 -7.81 24.49 16.63
N LYS A 403 -8.64 25.42 16.12
CA LYS A 403 -10.10 25.24 16.06
C LYS A 403 -10.48 24.59 14.73
N ALA A 404 -11.04 23.39 14.81
CA ALA A 404 -11.73 22.74 13.70
C ALA A 404 -13.25 22.94 13.91
N GLY A 405 -13.81 24.00 13.34
CA GLY A 405 -15.24 24.30 13.48
C GLY A 405 -15.68 24.68 14.90
N ARG A 406 -16.97 24.45 15.23
CA ARG A 406 -17.62 25.00 16.45
C ARG A 406 -17.23 24.29 17.76
N LYS A 407 -16.75 23.04 17.71
CA LYS A 407 -16.45 22.25 18.92
C LYS A 407 -15.20 21.38 18.83
N GLU A 408 -14.61 21.17 17.67
CA GLU A 408 -13.47 20.26 17.52
C GLU A 408 -12.14 21.00 17.67
N LYS A 409 -11.18 20.31 18.29
CA LYS A 409 -9.82 20.79 18.47
C LYS A 409 -8.87 19.87 17.72
N ALA A 410 -8.03 20.45 16.88
CA ALA A 410 -6.87 19.79 16.31
C ALA A 410 -5.63 20.21 17.12
N ILE A 411 -4.78 19.25 17.47
CA ILE A 411 -3.62 19.47 18.35
C ILE A 411 -2.41 18.78 17.72
N PRO A 412 -1.59 19.51 16.95
CA PRO A 412 -0.36 18.97 16.38
C PRO A 412 0.74 18.84 17.43
N ASP A 413 1.60 17.84 17.31
CA ASP A 413 2.69 17.62 18.28
C ASP A 413 3.72 18.75 18.27
N PHE A 414 4.26 19.11 17.10
CA PHE A 414 5.24 20.19 16.94
C PHE A 414 4.83 21.15 15.83
N VAL A 415 4.62 22.42 16.18
CA VAL A 415 4.37 23.52 15.23
C VAL A 415 5.53 24.50 15.28
N PHE A 416 6.24 24.68 14.17
CA PHE A 416 7.47 25.49 14.11
C PHE A 416 7.17 26.91 13.66
N PHE A 417 7.75 27.89 14.34
CA PHE A 417 7.57 29.33 14.10
C PHE A 417 6.10 29.76 13.88
N PRO A 418 5.15 29.39 14.76
CA PRO A 418 3.77 29.80 14.60
C PRO A 418 3.64 31.33 14.69
N GLN A 419 2.86 31.90 13.79
CA GLN A 419 2.59 33.35 13.72
C GLN A 419 1.10 33.60 13.53
N GLY A 420 0.63 34.79 13.89
CA GLY A 420 -0.77 35.20 13.69
C GLY A 420 -1.60 35.22 14.97
N ALA A 421 -2.89 35.49 14.82
CA ALA A 421 -3.81 35.55 15.93
C ALA A 421 -4.22 34.15 16.40
N LYS A 422 -4.61 34.04 17.67
CA LYS A 422 -5.04 32.76 18.25
C LYS A 422 -6.17 32.12 17.44
N HIS A 423 -6.02 30.85 17.06
CA HIS A 423 -6.88 30.06 16.17
C HIS A 423 -6.86 30.43 14.67
N PHE A 424 -6.01 31.38 14.27
CA PHE A 424 -5.75 31.75 12.87
C PHE A 424 -4.25 31.74 12.60
N GLU A 425 -3.51 30.91 13.34
CA GLU A 425 -2.07 30.80 13.22
C GLU A 425 -1.66 30.20 11.88
N SER A 426 -0.51 30.63 11.38
CA SER A 426 0.20 30.00 10.28
C SER A 426 1.58 29.55 10.73
N ALA A 427 2.08 28.46 10.16
CA ALA A 427 3.41 27.94 10.47
C ALA A 427 4.02 27.28 9.24
N PRO A 428 5.31 27.47 8.93
CA PRO A 428 5.94 26.87 7.75
C PRO A 428 6.05 25.34 7.81
N LEU A 429 6.15 24.78 9.01
CA LEU A 429 6.39 23.35 9.25
C LEU A 429 5.58 22.85 10.46
N VAL A 430 5.03 21.65 10.31
CA VAL A 430 4.45 20.83 11.39
C VAL A 430 5.10 19.45 11.36
N ILE A 431 5.37 18.87 12.52
CA ILE A 431 5.82 17.47 12.63
C ILE A 431 4.92 16.74 13.63
N GLU A 432 4.42 15.57 13.21
CA GLU A 432 3.67 14.62 14.05
C GLU A 432 4.59 13.46 14.46
N ALA A 433 4.64 13.13 15.76
CA ALA A 433 5.47 12.06 16.28
C ALA A 433 4.63 10.86 16.69
N LYS A 434 5.04 9.66 16.25
CA LYS A 434 4.45 8.38 16.64
C LYS A 434 5.49 7.50 17.32
N LEU A 435 5.05 6.48 18.06
CA LEU A 435 5.99 5.54 18.69
C LEU A 435 6.63 4.65 17.63
N ASP A 436 5.81 4.13 16.73
CA ASP A 436 6.20 3.12 15.74
C ASP A 436 5.23 3.20 14.54
N ILE A 437 5.74 3.56 13.37
CA ILE A 437 5.00 3.53 12.10
C ILE A 437 5.39 2.23 11.39
N SER A 438 4.82 1.13 11.90
CA SER A 438 5.14 -0.22 11.46
C SER A 438 4.53 -0.60 10.12
N SER A 439 3.31 -0.14 9.81
CA SER A 439 2.59 -0.54 8.59
C SER A 439 2.30 0.66 7.69
N MET A 440 2.04 0.42 6.40
CA MET A 440 1.51 1.45 5.49
C MET A 440 0.22 2.08 6.03
N LEU A 441 -0.61 1.32 6.74
CA LEU A 441 -1.81 1.87 7.38
C LEU A 441 -1.49 2.84 8.53
N ASP A 442 -0.45 2.56 9.32
CA ASP A 442 0.01 3.51 10.35
C ASP A 442 0.60 4.76 9.70
N GLU A 443 1.32 4.60 8.59
CA GLU A 443 1.90 5.69 7.82
C GLU A 443 0.82 6.58 7.23
N GLN A 444 -0.19 6.00 6.57
CA GLN A 444 -1.35 6.73 6.05
C GLN A 444 -2.09 7.49 7.16
N LYS A 445 -2.26 6.89 8.35
CA LYS A 445 -2.92 7.57 9.48
C LYS A 445 -2.09 8.76 9.97
N ALA A 446 -0.80 8.56 10.22
CA ALA A 446 0.09 9.63 10.66
C ALA A 446 0.19 10.74 9.61
N PHE A 447 0.32 10.36 8.33
CA PHE A 447 0.35 11.27 7.19
C PHE A 447 -0.94 12.09 7.09
N ARG A 448 -2.13 11.45 7.10
CA ARG A 448 -3.42 12.16 7.03
C ARG A 448 -3.62 13.11 8.21
N GLN A 449 -3.18 12.69 9.40
CA GLN A 449 -3.22 13.52 10.61
C GLN A 449 -2.32 14.77 10.45
N ALA A 450 -1.05 14.58 10.08
CA ALA A 450 -0.10 15.67 9.84
C ALA A 450 -0.55 16.60 8.70
N LEU A 451 -1.10 16.05 7.61
CA LEU A 451 -1.62 16.80 6.47
C LEU A 451 -2.81 17.68 6.86
N SER A 452 -3.71 17.15 7.69
CA SER A 452 -4.82 17.94 8.24
C SER A 452 -4.30 19.16 9.01
N TYR A 453 -3.30 18.96 9.86
CA TYR A 453 -2.67 20.05 10.62
C TYR A 453 -1.96 21.06 9.73
N ALA A 454 -1.18 20.58 8.75
CA ALA A 454 -0.47 21.41 7.79
C ALA A 454 -1.44 22.29 6.99
N ARG A 455 -2.58 21.75 6.55
CA ARG A 455 -3.64 22.50 5.84
C ARG A 455 -4.24 23.60 6.71
N MET A 456 -4.54 23.29 7.98
CA MET A 456 -5.07 24.29 8.92
C MET A 456 -4.09 25.44 9.17
N LEU A 457 -2.79 25.13 9.23
CA LEU A 457 -1.70 26.08 9.47
C LEU A 457 -1.13 26.70 8.18
N ARG A 458 -1.67 26.35 7.01
CA ARG A 458 -1.19 26.76 5.68
C ARG A 458 0.29 26.48 5.46
N SER A 459 0.80 25.39 6.04
CA SER A 459 2.21 25.04 6.03
C SER A 459 2.74 24.70 4.65
N ASN A 460 4.00 25.04 4.39
CA ASN A 460 4.70 24.65 3.16
C ASN A 460 5.27 23.24 3.26
N LEU A 461 5.63 22.82 4.47
CA LEU A 461 6.18 21.50 4.75
C LEU A 461 5.39 20.84 5.88
N MET A 462 5.39 19.51 5.86
CA MET A 462 4.96 18.70 7.00
C MET A 462 5.92 17.54 7.19
N GLY A 463 5.95 16.97 8.39
CA GLY A 463 6.70 15.76 8.66
C GLY A 463 5.95 14.80 9.56
N ILE A 464 6.33 13.54 9.44
CA ILE A 464 5.98 12.48 10.39
C ILE A 464 7.26 11.79 10.83
N CYS A 465 7.32 11.35 12.08
CA CYS A 465 8.44 10.56 12.55
C CYS A 465 8.03 9.49 13.54
N ASP A 466 8.88 8.47 13.68
CA ASP A 466 8.77 7.45 14.71
C ASP A 466 10.13 7.13 15.36
N LYS A 467 10.24 6.04 16.10
CA LYS A 467 11.51 5.64 16.72
C LYS A 467 12.63 5.28 15.73
N GLU A 468 12.32 5.02 14.45
CA GLU A 468 13.26 4.53 13.45
C GLU A 468 13.68 5.62 12.45
N ARG A 469 12.76 6.52 12.06
CA ARG A 469 12.97 7.45 10.94
C ARG A 469 12.21 8.78 11.04
N LEU A 470 12.63 9.70 10.18
CA LEU A 470 11.97 10.97 9.87
C LEU A 470 11.59 11.03 8.41
N ILE A 471 10.37 11.50 8.13
CA ILE A 471 9.86 11.72 6.78
C ILE A 471 9.33 13.16 6.68
N ILE A 472 9.76 13.90 5.65
CA ILE A 472 9.35 15.29 5.36
C ILE A 472 8.72 15.34 3.98
N TYR A 473 7.60 16.05 3.88
CA TYR A 473 6.84 16.27 2.64
C TYR A 473 6.74 17.77 2.33
N ALA A 474 6.77 18.10 1.04
CA ALA A 474 6.45 19.44 0.56
C ALA A 474 4.98 19.49 0.12
N LEU A 475 4.27 20.53 0.57
CA LEU A 475 2.90 20.80 0.16
C LEU A 475 2.88 21.75 -1.02
N ASP A 476 2.01 21.47 -1.99
CA ASP A 476 1.72 22.37 -3.09
C ASP A 476 0.87 23.58 -2.65
N SER A 477 0.56 24.48 -3.59
CA SER A 477 -0.27 25.67 -3.31
C SER A 477 -1.70 25.35 -2.87
N SER A 478 -2.18 24.12 -3.09
CA SER A 478 -3.50 23.65 -2.63
C SER A 478 -3.44 23.04 -1.22
N GLY A 479 -2.25 22.91 -0.64
CA GLY A 479 -2.04 22.20 0.62
C GLY A 479 -2.13 20.68 0.47
N SER A 480 -1.75 20.15 -0.70
CA SER A 480 -1.74 18.72 -0.99
C SER A 480 -0.30 18.23 -1.24
N CYS A 481 -0.05 16.96 -0.97
CA CYS A 481 1.22 16.29 -1.26
C CYS A 481 1.02 14.78 -1.42
N ASN A 482 1.97 14.10 -2.06
CA ASN A 482 1.93 12.66 -2.29
C ASN A 482 2.73 11.93 -1.21
N ILE A 483 2.08 11.00 -0.50
CA ILE A 483 2.68 10.18 0.58
C ILE A 483 3.87 9.34 0.11
N GLU A 484 3.92 8.99 -1.17
CA GLU A 484 5.00 8.18 -1.76
C GLU A 484 6.21 9.00 -2.22
N LYS A 485 6.10 10.33 -2.17
CA LYS A 485 7.14 11.26 -2.62
C LYS A 485 7.58 12.18 -1.50
N PRO A 486 8.20 11.63 -0.44
CA PRO A 486 8.79 12.48 0.57
C PRO A 486 9.91 13.33 -0.04
N LEU A 487 9.96 14.60 0.34
CA LEU A 487 11.08 15.49 0.05
C LEU A 487 12.36 14.98 0.75
N PHE A 488 12.19 14.34 1.90
CA PHE A 488 13.27 13.70 2.65
C PHE A 488 12.73 12.51 3.44
N GLU A 489 13.40 11.37 3.36
CA GLU A 489 13.16 10.22 4.23
C GLU A 489 14.52 9.62 4.61
N SER A 490 14.73 9.41 5.91
CA SER A 490 15.93 8.70 6.37
C SER A 490 15.79 8.17 7.79
N HIS A 491 16.53 7.10 8.09
CA HIS A 491 16.64 6.58 9.45
C HIS A 491 17.40 7.55 10.34
N TRP A 492 17.03 7.58 11.62
CA TRP A 492 17.71 8.44 12.60
C TRP A 492 19.20 8.14 12.70
N GLN A 493 19.59 6.87 12.67
CA GLN A 493 21.01 6.51 12.69
C GLN A 493 21.77 7.14 11.52
N SER A 494 21.18 7.16 10.32
CA SER A 494 21.78 7.80 9.15
C SER A 494 21.87 9.32 9.32
N ILE A 495 20.76 9.97 9.71
CA ILE A 495 20.70 11.42 9.94
C ILE A 495 21.76 11.88 10.95
N TYR A 496 22.00 11.09 11.99
CA TYR A 496 22.95 11.45 13.02
C TYR A 496 24.41 11.10 12.68
N SER A 497 24.65 10.01 11.94
CA SER A 497 26.01 9.48 11.72
C SER A 497 26.64 9.83 10.37
N ASP A 498 25.83 10.24 9.39
CA ASP A 498 26.26 10.65 8.05
C ASP A 498 26.11 12.16 7.88
N ASP A 499 27.23 12.87 7.73
CA ASP A 499 27.25 14.33 7.62
C ASP A 499 26.57 14.84 6.33
N ILE A 500 26.54 14.06 5.25
CA ILE A 500 25.87 14.43 4.00
C ILE A 500 24.36 14.37 4.21
N ILE A 501 23.86 13.28 4.80
CA ILE A 501 22.43 13.11 5.09
C ILE A 501 21.95 14.17 6.10
N GLY A 502 22.70 14.37 7.18
CA GLY A 502 22.40 15.39 8.18
C GLY A 502 22.40 16.82 7.59
N SER A 503 23.35 17.12 6.70
CA SER A 503 23.40 18.42 6.01
C SER A 503 22.21 18.61 5.05
N LYS A 504 21.79 17.56 4.34
CA LYS A 504 20.60 17.60 3.48
C LYS A 504 19.34 17.92 4.30
N LEU A 505 19.16 17.29 5.47
CA LEU A 505 18.06 17.61 6.36
C LEU A 505 18.10 19.08 6.81
N ASN A 506 19.27 19.59 7.21
CA ASN A 506 19.45 20.98 7.63
C ASN A 506 19.14 21.98 6.51
N GLN A 507 19.43 21.67 5.25
CA GLN A 507 19.06 22.51 4.11
C GLN A 507 17.54 22.55 3.87
N ILE A 508 16.81 21.50 4.26
CA ILE A 508 15.37 21.40 4.02
C ILE A 508 14.60 22.02 5.18
N ILE A 509 14.91 21.64 6.43
CA ILE A 509 14.18 22.05 7.63
C ILE A 509 15.04 22.72 8.70
N GLY A 510 16.24 23.20 8.42
CA GLY A 510 17.06 23.92 9.39
C GLY A 510 16.37 25.18 9.93
N ALA A 511 16.73 25.61 11.14
CA ALA A 511 16.04 26.70 11.83
C ALA A 511 16.01 28.01 11.04
N GLU A 512 17.14 28.40 10.44
CA GLU A 512 17.21 29.63 9.62
C GLU A 512 16.36 29.52 8.34
N VAL A 513 16.33 28.34 7.70
CA VAL A 513 15.49 28.09 6.50
C VAL A 513 14.01 28.23 6.84
N MET A 514 13.57 27.62 7.94
CA MET A 514 12.17 27.70 8.36
C MET A 514 11.78 29.08 8.86
N LYS A 515 12.69 29.80 9.53
CA LYS A 515 12.46 31.18 9.96
C LYS A 515 12.27 32.12 8.77
N GLU A 516 13.05 31.97 7.72
CA GLU A 516 12.87 32.72 6.46
C GLU A 516 11.50 32.42 5.84
N LYS A 517 11.11 31.14 5.72
CA LYS A 517 9.78 30.77 5.22
C LYS A 517 8.66 31.37 6.07
N ALA A 518 8.79 31.33 7.40
CA ALA A 518 7.79 31.91 8.29
C ALA A 518 7.62 33.42 8.08
N LEU A 519 8.69 34.15 7.72
CA LEU A 519 8.60 35.59 7.43
C LEU A 519 7.84 35.88 6.13
N LEU A 520 7.91 34.97 5.14
CA LEU A 520 7.20 35.08 3.86
C LEU A 520 5.71 34.72 3.95
N MET A 521 5.25 34.17 5.08
CA MET A 521 3.84 33.81 5.31
C MET A 521 2.99 34.97 5.88
N LYS A 522 3.62 36.10 6.23
CA LYS A 522 2.93 37.34 6.61
C LYS A 522 2.33 38.02 5.38
#